data_AF-A0A1J0U1V2-F1
#
_entry.id   AF-A0A1J0U1V2-F1
#
_cell.length_a   1.000
_cell.length_b   1.000
_cell.length_c   1.000
_cell.angle_alpha   90.00
_cell.angle_beta   90.00
_cell.angle_gamma   90.00
#
_symmetry.space_group_name_H-M   'P 1'
#
loop_
_entity.id
_entity.type
_entity.pdbx_description
1 polymer ?
#
loop_
_entity_poly.entity_id
_entity_poly.type
_entity_poly.pdbx_seq_one_letter_code
_entity_poly.pdbx_strand_id
1 'polypeptide(L)'
;MKKLLSILGTITLVGTVAPNVVACHNKKIIGNESITAKDIEVFNEIQAKAIEKINQKIKNIPYVDSMKNNLSKIYSKVNKGDIEPYQLKLNNSDDNKLATYFINNFTKIFDDVNRDLQNEYSNYFTNELPLTLDDQKNIVKVSFIDVENLRNKFPSDVNPEPFSAVRVDYKATIQLKFKQMYASFEITNIYNVTENVDTLRAFSDKAVVFLIENIKDYFLELETVDLSENKIFKPLYDQMIWDFSKDTTELNGVLKNSFKEYIASKTEFKNISITYNDTDLIKKEQDGQLTADNKGFNGLSKTKKARDLSLANWVDPNTSKNDPWKRLSGATVENFVNFYKTKIGDVFNIDKDDNLNLGTFKINLNYLNVFGLGLSGNVKDKNDEDLTIALNLSGKAIDKKLTNWGKIVVQFLKYSDDLGEHTRVIVSNIFNLLTVSKQDFKQMVIKNQKNGLKSVVKIIIDGFKNSDEAKDLEDLELFNLITHPLLSNPIGHSRRYEPNILVWDKEIEEKWAVMFTFGKSFDAGLYYSFASNQNSDEIVDFEVSPKGSD
;
A
#
# COMPACT_ATOMS: atom_id res chain seq x y z
N MET A 1 -23.20 -37.59 8.22
CA MET A 1 -23.90 -36.76 9.23
C MET A 1 -22.90 -35.73 9.73
N LYS A 2 -22.95 -34.49 9.23
CA LYS A 2 -23.66 -33.34 9.83
C LYS A 2 -23.08 -32.90 11.18
N LYS A 3 -22.24 -31.84 11.16
CA LYS A 3 -22.31 -30.55 11.90
C LYS A 3 -20.88 -29.97 11.99
N LEU A 4 -20.57 -28.84 11.31
CA LEU A 4 -20.79 -27.43 11.70
C LEU A 4 -20.05 -27.06 13.00
N LEU A 5 -19.48 -25.87 13.23
CA LEU A 5 -19.08 -24.65 12.51
C LEU A 5 -18.56 -23.72 13.64
N SER A 6 -17.86 -22.64 13.27
CA SER A 6 -17.60 -21.42 14.06
C SER A 6 -16.82 -21.51 15.38
N ILE A 7 -15.63 -20.92 15.39
CA ILE A 7 -15.32 -19.86 16.36
C ILE A 7 -14.79 -18.65 15.57
N LEU A 8 -15.68 -17.67 15.44
CA LEU A 8 -15.39 -16.27 15.11
C LEU A 8 -14.66 -15.64 16.30
N GLY A 9 -13.52 -15.01 16.04
CA GLY A 9 -12.93 -14.04 16.95
C GLY A 9 -13.57 -12.68 16.70
N THR A 10 -14.60 -12.35 17.49
CA THR A 10 -15.16 -11.01 17.64
C THR A 10 -14.13 -10.06 18.25
N ILE A 11 -13.83 -8.95 17.57
CA ILE A 11 -13.37 -7.72 18.22
C ILE A 11 -14.43 -6.66 17.91
N THR A 12 -15.20 -6.32 18.94
CA THR A 12 -16.18 -5.23 18.94
C THR A 12 -15.47 -3.88 18.92
N LEU A 13 -15.85 -3.04 17.96
CA LEU A 13 -15.61 -1.59 17.92
C LEU A 13 -16.33 -0.87 19.06
N VAL A 14 -15.75 0.23 19.56
CA VAL A 14 -16.52 1.42 19.97
C VAL A 14 -15.75 2.71 19.59
N GLY A 15 -16.41 3.56 18.79
CA GLY A 15 -16.17 5.01 18.56
C GLY A 15 -14.98 5.37 17.67
N THR A 16 -15.08 6.09 16.54
CA THR A 16 -16.12 6.96 15.98
C THR A 16 -15.95 7.05 14.45
N VAL A 17 -17.04 6.79 13.72
CA VAL A 17 -17.39 7.18 12.33
C VAL A 17 -16.26 7.62 11.38
N ALA A 18 -15.88 6.71 10.47
CA ALA A 18 -15.48 7.01 9.10
C ALA A 18 -15.87 5.81 8.19
N PRO A 19 -16.30 6.03 6.94
CA PRO A 19 -16.94 5.00 6.13
C PRO A 19 -15.95 3.91 5.69
N ASN A 20 -16.43 2.67 5.79
CA ASN A 20 -15.81 1.46 5.28
C ASN A 20 -15.39 1.61 3.81
N VAL A 21 -14.09 1.72 3.55
CA VAL A 21 -13.48 1.22 2.31
C VAL A 21 -12.73 -0.04 2.69
N VAL A 22 -13.44 -1.16 2.67
CA VAL A 22 -12.85 -2.49 2.83
C VAL A 22 -12.28 -2.89 1.46
N ALA A 23 -11.03 -2.57 1.21
CA ALA A 23 -10.22 -3.29 0.24
C ALA A 23 -9.28 -4.24 0.99
N CYS A 24 -9.84 -5.23 1.69
CA CYS A 24 -9.04 -6.32 2.27
C CYS A 24 -8.53 -7.22 1.15
N HIS A 25 -7.25 -7.08 0.78
CA HIS A 25 -6.54 -8.03 -0.09
C HIS A 25 -6.31 -9.35 0.67
N ASN A 26 -7.25 -10.28 0.56
CA ASN A 26 -7.14 -11.60 1.20
C ASN A 26 -6.17 -12.50 0.44
N LYS A 27 -4.87 -12.41 0.77
CA LYS A 27 -3.86 -13.39 0.33
C LYS A 27 -4.08 -14.70 1.10
N LYS A 28 -4.30 -15.81 0.39
CA LYS A 28 -4.39 -17.17 0.99
C LYS A 28 -3.51 -18.15 0.23
N ILE A 29 -2.83 -19.01 0.97
CA ILE A 29 -2.03 -20.14 0.46
C ILE A 29 -2.87 -21.42 0.61
N ILE A 30 -3.02 -22.20 -0.46
CA ILE A 30 -3.78 -23.47 -0.44
C ILE A 30 -2.88 -24.59 -0.99
N GLY A 31 -2.26 -25.41 -0.12
CA GLY A 31 -1.55 -26.64 -0.51
C GLY A 31 -0.16 -26.83 0.13
N ASN A 32 0.55 -27.89 -0.32
CA ASN A 32 1.83 -28.40 0.21
C ASN A 32 3.06 -28.10 -0.71
N GLU A 33 2.95 -27.21 -1.70
CA GLU A 33 4.13 -26.85 -2.53
C GLU A 33 4.82 -25.65 -1.90
N SER A 34 6.15 -25.69 -1.82
CA SER A 34 6.93 -24.61 -1.22
C SER A 34 6.85 -23.33 -2.07
N ILE A 35 6.15 -22.31 -1.59
CA ILE A 35 6.18 -20.96 -2.17
C ILE A 35 7.52 -20.30 -1.83
N THR A 36 8.19 -19.75 -2.84
CA THR A 36 9.45 -19.01 -2.64
C THR A 36 9.21 -17.51 -2.55
N ALA A 37 10.17 -16.76 -2.00
CA ALA A 37 10.12 -15.29 -1.99
C ALA A 37 10.02 -14.69 -3.41
N LYS A 38 10.67 -15.33 -4.39
CA LYS A 38 10.59 -14.90 -5.80
C LYS A 38 9.19 -15.10 -6.37
N ASP A 39 8.51 -16.18 -5.98
CA ASP A 39 7.12 -16.41 -6.39
C ASP A 39 6.21 -15.30 -5.88
N ILE A 40 6.41 -14.84 -4.65
CA ILE A 40 5.62 -13.76 -4.07
C ILE A 40 5.88 -12.43 -4.79
N GLU A 41 7.14 -12.16 -5.14
CA GLU A 41 7.50 -10.97 -5.91
C GLU A 41 6.77 -10.96 -7.27
N VAL A 42 6.86 -12.06 -8.02
CA VAL A 42 6.18 -12.23 -9.31
C VAL A 42 4.67 -12.13 -9.16
N PHE A 43 4.09 -12.73 -8.11
CA PHE A 43 2.67 -12.63 -7.79
C PHE A 43 2.19 -11.18 -7.65
N ASN A 44 2.89 -10.40 -6.83
CA ASN A 44 2.54 -8.99 -6.61
C ASN A 44 2.78 -8.15 -7.88
N GLU A 45 3.82 -8.46 -8.66
CA GLU A 45 4.11 -7.78 -9.92
C GLU A 45 2.98 -7.97 -10.96
N ILE A 46 2.51 -9.22 -11.14
CA ILE A 46 1.39 -9.52 -12.04
C ILE A 46 0.13 -8.76 -11.61
N GLN A 47 -0.17 -8.76 -10.30
CA GLN A 47 -1.34 -8.05 -9.78
C GLN A 47 -1.27 -6.54 -10.08
N ALA A 48 -0.13 -5.90 -9.78
CA ALA A 48 0.06 -4.48 -10.00
C ALA A 48 -0.04 -4.12 -11.49
N LYS A 49 0.62 -4.89 -12.37
CA LYS A 49 0.55 -4.69 -13.83
C LYS A 49 -0.85 -4.91 -14.39
N ALA A 50 -1.62 -5.86 -13.86
CA ALA A 50 -3.00 -6.08 -14.27
C ALA A 50 -3.87 -4.85 -14.00
N ILE A 51 -3.81 -4.32 -12.77
CA ILE A 51 -4.54 -3.10 -12.39
C ILE A 51 -4.11 -1.93 -13.26
N GLU A 52 -2.80 -1.74 -13.45
CA GLU A 52 -2.25 -0.67 -14.26
C GLU A 52 -2.74 -0.75 -15.72
N LYS A 53 -2.52 -1.89 -16.41
CA LYS A 53 -2.86 -2.07 -17.82
C LYS A 53 -4.37 -1.94 -18.07
N ILE A 54 -5.22 -2.46 -17.17
CA ILE A 54 -6.67 -2.31 -17.27
C ILE A 54 -7.07 -0.84 -17.12
N ASN A 55 -6.59 -0.16 -16.07
CA ASN A 55 -6.88 1.25 -15.84
C ASN A 55 -6.34 2.15 -16.97
N GLN A 56 -5.22 1.78 -17.60
CA GLN A 56 -4.70 2.48 -18.77
C GLN A 56 -5.64 2.42 -19.98
N LYS A 57 -6.36 1.31 -20.17
CA LYS A 57 -7.37 1.15 -21.24
C LYS A 57 -8.70 1.83 -20.88
N ILE A 58 -9.01 2.00 -19.60
CA ILE A 58 -10.26 2.63 -19.09
C ILE A 58 -10.11 4.15 -18.87
N LYS A 59 -8.97 4.76 -19.20
CA LYS A 59 -8.60 6.15 -18.81
C LYS A 59 -9.71 7.22 -18.92
N ASN A 60 -10.66 7.09 -19.86
CA ASN A 60 -11.74 8.05 -20.05
C ASN A 60 -13.11 7.40 -19.81
N ILE A 61 -14.05 8.17 -19.24
CA ILE A 61 -15.47 7.79 -19.17
C ILE A 61 -16.04 7.83 -20.61
N PRO A 62 -16.43 6.68 -21.19
CA PRO A 62 -16.99 6.65 -22.52
C PRO A 62 -18.43 7.18 -22.53
N TYR A 63 -18.75 7.88 -23.61
CA TYR A 63 -20.12 8.26 -23.94
C TYR A 63 -20.76 7.17 -24.79
N VAL A 64 -21.88 6.64 -24.34
CA VAL A 64 -22.60 5.55 -24.99
C VAL A 64 -23.90 6.09 -25.56
N ASP A 65 -24.04 5.98 -26.88
CA ASP A 65 -25.28 6.26 -27.60
C ASP A 65 -26.30 5.15 -27.29
N SER A 66 -27.35 5.49 -26.55
CA SER A 66 -28.35 4.50 -26.11
C SER A 66 -29.21 3.98 -27.26
N MET A 67 -29.41 4.79 -28.31
CA MET A 67 -30.23 4.44 -29.47
C MET A 67 -29.50 3.44 -30.34
N LYS A 68 -28.19 3.62 -30.56
CA LYS A 68 -27.37 2.66 -31.33
C LYS A 68 -27.15 1.33 -30.60
N ASN A 69 -27.23 1.33 -29.27
CA ASN A 69 -26.90 0.15 -28.45
C ASN A 69 -28.12 -0.51 -27.80
N ASN A 70 -29.35 -0.12 -28.15
CA ASN A 70 -30.60 -0.65 -27.59
C ASN A 70 -30.70 -0.51 -26.06
N LEU A 71 -30.20 0.59 -25.50
CA LEU A 71 -30.15 0.84 -24.06
C LEU A 71 -31.24 1.79 -23.56
N SER A 72 -32.16 2.26 -24.39
CA SER A 72 -33.16 3.28 -24.01
C SER A 72 -33.98 2.95 -22.75
N LYS A 73 -34.25 1.67 -22.49
CA LYS A 73 -34.95 1.23 -21.26
C LYS A 73 -34.16 1.48 -19.96
N ILE A 74 -32.88 1.82 -20.05
CA ILE A 74 -32.06 2.12 -18.87
C ILE A 74 -32.56 3.36 -18.13
N TYR A 75 -33.16 4.32 -18.84
CA TYR A 75 -33.66 5.57 -18.26
C TYR A 75 -34.83 5.35 -17.31
N SER A 76 -35.62 4.29 -17.51
CA SER A 76 -36.76 4.00 -16.62
C SER A 76 -36.34 3.38 -15.28
N LYS A 77 -35.04 3.22 -15.02
CA LYS A 77 -34.52 2.59 -13.79
C LYS A 77 -34.27 3.60 -12.68
N VAL A 78 -34.19 4.88 -13.02
CA VAL A 78 -33.88 5.97 -12.10
C VAL A 78 -34.68 7.21 -12.47
N ASN A 79 -34.97 8.06 -11.48
CA ASN A 79 -35.70 9.30 -11.63
C ASN A 79 -34.92 10.48 -11.08
N LYS A 80 -35.33 11.69 -11.47
CA LYS A 80 -34.82 12.94 -10.89
C LYS A 80 -35.12 12.97 -9.38
N GLY A 81 -34.07 13.18 -8.58
CA GLY A 81 -34.16 13.21 -7.12
C GLY A 81 -33.78 11.89 -6.43
N ASP A 82 -33.55 10.81 -7.18
CA ASP A 82 -33.03 9.57 -6.61
C ASP A 82 -31.60 9.81 -6.08
N ILE A 83 -31.42 9.59 -4.77
CA ILE A 83 -30.13 9.77 -4.09
C ILE A 83 -29.24 8.53 -4.27
N GLU A 84 -29.86 7.34 -4.23
CA GLU A 84 -29.17 6.06 -4.35
C GLU A 84 -29.27 5.51 -5.77
N PRO A 85 -28.18 4.96 -6.32
CA PRO A 85 -28.21 4.33 -7.63
C PRO A 85 -29.08 3.07 -7.65
N TYR A 86 -29.74 2.81 -8.77
CA TYR A 86 -30.40 1.53 -9.01
C TYR A 86 -29.38 0.47 -9.40
N GLN A 87 -29.24 -0.59 -8.60
CA GLN A 87 -28.42 -1.75 -8.97
C GLN A 87 -29.22 -2.71 -9.85
N LEU A 88 -28.75 -2.93 -11.08
CA LEU A 88 -29.35 -3.89 -12.00
C LEU A 88 -29.30 -5.30 -11.41
N LYS A 89 -30.44 -5.99 -11.40
CA LYS A 89 -30.57 -7.35 -10.88
C LYS A 89 -30.28 -8.35 -11.99
N LEU A 90 -29.09 -8.95 -11.98
CA LEU A 90 -28.65 -9.87 -13.05
C LEU A 90 -29.53 -11.14 -13.20
N ASN A 91 -30.33 -11.48 -12.20
CA ASN A 91 -31.32 -12.55 -12.28
C ASN A 91 -32.65 -12.14 -12.95
N ASN A 92 -32.86 -10.86 -13.21
CA ASN A 92 -33.99 -10.32 -13.97
C ASN A 92 -33.61 -10.20 -15.45
N SER A 93 -34.45 -10.72 -16.36
CA SER A 93 -34.15 -10.77 -17.80
C SER A 93 -33.92 -9.39 -18.44
N ASP A 94 -34.70 -8.38 -18.05
CA ASP A 94 -34.58 -7.04 -18.63
C ASP A 94 -33.35 -6.31 -18.11
N ASP A 95 -33.08 -6.39 -16.81
CA ASP A 95 -31.88 -5.82 -16.19
C ASP A 95 -30.61 -6.51 -16.72
N ASN A 96 -30.64 -7.83 -16.88
CA ASN A 96 -29.51 -8.60 -17.40
C ASN A 96 -29.16 -8.19 -18.83
N LYS A 97 -30.17 -7.96 -19.69
CA LYS A 97 -29.93 -7.46 -21.06
C LYS A 97 -29.22 -6.11 -21.07
N LEU A 98 -29.60 -5.20 -20.18
CA LEU A 98 -28.94 -3.90 -20.05
C LEU A 98 -27.51 -4.06 -19.51
N ALA A 99 -27.33 -4.85 -18.46
CA ALA A 99 -26.03 -5.11 -17.83
C ALA A 99 -25.02 -5.76 -18.79
N THR A 100 -25.48 -6.66 -19.65
CA THR A 100 -24.66 -7.43 -20.59
C THR A 100 -23.83 -6.54 -21.51
N TYR A 101 -24.34 -5.37 -21.92
CA TYR A 101 -23.56 -4.42 -22.73
C TYR A 101 -22.28 -3.97 -22.02
N PHE A 102 -22.40 -3.53 -20.77
CA PHE A 102 -21.28 -3.00 -19.97
C PHE A 102 -20.30 -4.11 -19.58
N ILE A 103 -20.83 -5.29 -19.22
CA ILE A 103 -20.01 -6.48 -18.93
C ILE A 103 -19.19 -6.85 -20.17
N ASN A 104 -19.82 -7.04 -21.33
CA ASN A 104 -19.12 -7.42 -22.56
C ASN A 104 -18.10 -6.37 -23.02
N ASN A 105 -18.38 -5.08 -22.81
CA ASN A 105 -17.43 -4.02 -23.13
C ASN A 105 -16.16 -4.15 -22.29
N PHE A 106 -16.30 -4.34 -20.97
CA PHE A 106 -15.17 -4.54 -20.08
C PHE A 106 -14.46 -5.88 -20.30
N THR A 107 -15.18 -6.97 -20.54
CA THR A 107 -14.59 -8.29 -20.80
C THR A 107 -13.61 -8.24 -21.96
N LYS A 108 -13.88 -7.45 -23.02
CA LYS A 108 -12.91 -7.25 -24.11
C LYS A 108 -11.60 -6.62 -23.64
N ILE A 109 -11.69 -5.57 -22.81
CA ILE A 109 -10.53 -4.91 -22.21
C ILE A 109 -9.74 -5.90 -21.34
N PHE A 110 -10.47 -6.66 -20.51
CA PHE A 110 -9.91 -7.67 -19.63
C PHE A 110 -9.19 -8.78 -20.42
N ASP A 111 -9.83 -9.37 -21.43
CA ASP A 111 -9.28 -10.46 -22.23
C ASP A 111 -8.01 -10.05 -22.98
N ASP A 112 -7.97 -8.81 -23.48
CA ASP A 112 -6.77 -8.25 -24.09
C ASP A 112 -5.62 -8.15 -23.08
N VAL A 113 -5.85 -7.55 -21.91
CA VAL A 113 -4.80 -7.42 -20.89
C VAL A 113 -4.37 -8.78 -20.35
N ASN A 114 -5.30 -9.71 -20.18
CA ASN A 114 -5.02 -11.05 -19.66
C ASN A 114 -4.13 -11.85 -20.62
N ARG A 115 -4.36 -11.72 -21.94
CA ARG A 115 -3.48 -12.29 -22.97
C ARG A 115 -2.10 -11.61 -22.99
N ASP A 116 -2.05 -10.29 -22.85
CA ASP A 116 -0.77 -9.57 -22.76
C ASP A 116 0.07 -10.06 -21.56
N LEU A 117 -0.56 -10.24 -20.40
CA LEU A 117 0.09 -10.77 -19.20
C LEU A 117 0.51 -12.25 -19.38
N GLN A 118 -0.32 -13.08 -20.00
CA GLN A 118 0.05 -14.46 -20.29
C GLN A 118 1.33 -14.53 -21.14
N ASN A 119 1.42 -13.70 -22.18
CA ASN A 119 2.60 -13.65 -23.04
C ASN A 119 3.85 -13.17 -22.28
N GLU A 120 3.71 -12.11 -21.49
CA GLU A 120 4.78 -11.51 -20.69
C GLU A 120 5.34 -12.48 -19.63
N TYR A 121 4.46 -13.28 -19.02
CA TYR A 121 4.79 -14.28 -18.00
C TYR A 121 4.64 -15.72 -18.52
N SER A 122 4.92 -15.95 -19.80
CA SER A 122 4.67 -17.24 -20.48
C SER A 122 5.42 -18.43 -19.88
N ASN A 123 6.55 -18.18 -19.21
CA ASN A 123 7.30 -19.19 -18.47
C ASN A 123 6.57 -19.68 -17.20
N TYR A 124 5.60 -18.90 -16.71
CA TYR A 124 4.75 -19.22 -15.57
C TYR A 124 3.35 -19.69 -15.99
N PHE A 125 2.89 -19.28 -17.17
CA PHE A 125 1.53 -19.49 -17.67
C PHE A 125 1.50 -20.12 -19.06
N THR A 126 2.07 -21.32 -19.21
CA THR A 126 2.25 -21.98 -20.52
C THR A 126 0.94 -22.17 -21.29
N ASN A 127 -0.17 -22.50 -20.62
CA ASN A 127 -1.47 -22.81 -21.23
C ASN A 127 -2.67 -22.29 -20.41
N GLU A 128 -2.44 -21.38 -19.47
CA GLU A 128 -3.48 -20.84 -18.60
C GLU A 128 -3.42 -19.31 -18.63
N LEU A 129 -4.55 -18.66 -18.46
CA LEU A 129 -4.58 -17.20 -18.30
C LEU A 129 -4.33 -16.84 -16.84
N PRO A 130 -3.53 -15.79 -16.55
CA PRO A 130 -3.19 -15.42 -15.18
C PRO A 130 -4.39 -14.91 -14.36
N LEU A 131 -5.37 -14.30 -15.03
CA LEU A 131 -6.51 -13.68 -14.38
C LEU A 131 -7.83 -14.36 -14.76
N THR A 132 -8.82 -14.28 -13.87
CA THR A 132 -10.22 -14.67 -14.14
C THR A 132 -11.19 -13.61 -13.64
N LEU A 133 -12.30 -13.41 -14.34
CA LEU A 133 -13.42 -12.59 -13.87
C LEU A 133 -14.35 -13.41 -12.97
N ASP A 134 -14.77 -12.82 -11.85
CA ASP A 134 -15.78 -13.39 -10.96
C ASP A 134 -17.16 -12.83 -11.33
N ASP A 135 -17.80 -13.46 -12.33
CA ASP A 135 -19.06 -12.97 -12.89
C ASP A 135 -20.20 -12.88 -11.88
N GLN A 136 -20.14 -13.67 -10.80
CA GLN A 136 -21.15 -13.67 -9.74
C GLN A 136 -21.08 -12.41 -8.86
N LYS A 137 -19.95 -11.71 -8.86
CA LYS A 137 -19.73 -10.48 -8.10
C LYS A 137 -19.76 -9.21 -8.94
N ASN A 138 -20.13 -9.33 -10.22
CA ASN A 138 -20.34 -8.17 -11.08
C ASN A 138 -21.48 -7.30 -10.54
N ILE A 139 -21.22 -6.00 -10.42
CA ILE A 139 -22.20 -5.02 -9.98
C ILE A 139 -22.34 -3.95 -11.06
N VAL A 140 -23.57 -3.71 -11.52
CA VAL A 140 -23.89 -2.60 -12.43
C VAL A 140 -24.89 -1.69 -11.75
N LYS A 141 -24.49 -0.44 -11.52
CA LYS A 141 -25.30 0.59 -10.87
C LYS A 141 -25.64 1.69 -11.87
N VAL A 142 -26.88 2.17 -11.83
CA VAL A 142 -27.39 3.24 -12.70
C VAL A 142 -27.74 4.45 -11.84
N SER A 143 -27.29 5.62 -12.24
CA SER A 143 -27.57 6.90 -11.59
C SER A 143 -28.17 7.90 -12.57
N PHE A 144 -29.09 8.74 -12.10
CA PHE A 144 -29.72 9.78 -12.90
C PHE A 144 -28.74 10.91 -13.27
N ILE A 145 -28.80 11.42 -14.50
CA ILE A 145 -28.11 12.65 -14.91
C ILE A 145 -29.16 13.76 -15.15
N ASP A 146 -29.03 14.88 -14.45
CA ASP A 146 -29.94 16.03 -14.58
C ASP A 146 -29.53 16.94 -15.74
N VAL A 147 -29.90 16.52 -16.94
CA VAL A 147 -29.61 17.23 -18.21
C VAL A 147 -30.16 18.66 -18.20
N GLU A 148 -31.30 18.90 -17.56
CA GLU A 148 -31.89 20.25 -17.48
C GLU A 148 -31.01 21.20 -16.66
N ASN A 149 -30.55 20.75 -15.50
CA ASN A 149 -29.66 21.55 -14.66
C ASN A 149 -28.27 21.74 -15.31
N LEU A 150 -27.76 20.72 -16.01
CA LEU A 150 -26.56 20.86 -16.83
C LEU A 150 -26.74 21.93 -17.90
N ARG A 151 -27.84 21.89 -18.67
CA ARG A 151 -28.15 22.89 -19.69
C ARG A 151 -28.26 24.29 -19.12
N ASN A 152 -28.92 24.45 -17.97
CA ASN A 152 -29.13 25.75 -17.35
C ASN A 152 -27.82 26.34 -16.79
N LYS A 153 -26.95 25.49 -16.23
CA LYS A 153 -25.71 25.92 -15.59
C LYS A 153 -24.54 26.04 -16.58
N PHE A 154 -24.52 25.20 -17.60
CA PHE A 154 -23.47 25.08 -18.61
C PHE A 154 -24.09 25.08 -20.03
N PRO A 155 -24.77 26.18 -20.43
CA PRO A 155 -25.52 26.22 -21.68
C PRO A 155 -24.60 25.99 -22.88
N SER A 156 -24.98 25.08 -23.78
CA SER A 156 -24.32 24.88 -25.08
C SER A 156 -24.88 25.85 -26.11
N ASP A 157 -24.10 26.14 -27.15
CA ASP A 157 -24.52 27.00 -28.26
C ASP A 157 -25.58 26.29 -29.13
N VAL A 158 -25.68 24.97 -28.97
CA VAL A 158 -26.76 24.12 -29.48
C VAL A 158 -27.86 24.09 -28.43
N ASN A 159 -29.09 24.46 -28.81
CA ASN A 159 -30.29 24.30 -27.99
C ASN A 159 -31.01 23.00 -28.37
N PRO A 160 -30.65 21.85 -27.78
CA PRO A 160 -31.23 20.56 -28.11
C PRO A 160 -32.67 20.46 -27.62
N GLU A 161 -33.48 19.63 -28.29
CA GLU A 161 -34.69 19.07 -27.70
C GLU A 161 -34.35 18.31 -26.39
N PRO A 162 -35.28 18.26 -25.41
CA PRO A 162 -35.07 17.48 -24.19
C PRO A 162 -34.69 16.03 -24.49
N PHE A 163 -33.68 15.51 -23.78
CA PHE A 163 -33.18 14.16 -23.95
C PHE A 163 -32.76 13.55 -22.62
N SER A 164 -32.72 12.22 -22.58
CA SER A 164 -32.40 11.45 -21.37
C SER A 164 -30.92 11.08 -21.30
N ALA A 165 -30.39 11.05 -20.09
CA ALA A 165 -29.05 10.57 -19.80
C ALA A 165 -28.98 9.89 -18.42
N VAL A 166 -28.12 8.87 -18.30
CA VAL A 166 -27.79 8.21 -17.03
C VAL A 166 -26.30 7.92 -16.96
N ARG A 167 -25.76 7.87 -15.75
CA ARG A 167 -24.43 7.34 -15.48
C ARG A 167 -24.54 5.87 -15.12
N VAL A 168 -23.63 5.05 -15.62
CA VAL A 168 -23.57 3.62 -15.30
C VAL A 168 -22.21 3.29 -14.71
N ASP A 169 -22.19 2.75 -13.50
CA ASP A 169 -20.97 2.32 -12.81
C ASP A 169 -20.94 0.79 -12.86
N TYR A 170 -20.01 0.22 -13.63
CA TYR A 170 -19.75 -1.21 -13.68
C TYR A 170 -18.53 -1.56 -12.83
N LYS A 171 -18.72 -2.41 -11.84
CA LYS A 171 -17.67 -2.90 -10.96
C LYS A 171 -17.43 -4.39 -11.22
N ALA A 172 -16.24 -4.70 -11.69
CA ALA A 172 -15.76 -6.06 -11.95
C ALA A 172 -14.89 -6.54 -10.79
N THR A 173 -15.06 -7.80 -10.40
CA THR A 173 -14.14 -8.48 -9.47
C THR A 173 -13.22 -9.39 -10.26
N ILE A 174 -11.92 -9.15 -10.16
CA ILE A 174 -10.87 -9.93 -10.82
C ILE A 174 -10.18 -10.81 -9.77
N GLN A 175 -9.80 -12.01 -10.18
CA GLN A 175 -9.02 -12.94 -9.37
C GLN A 175 -7.71 -13.25 -10.09
N LEU A 176 -6.60 -13.20 -9.34
CA LEU A 176 -5.29 -13.67 -9.76
C LEU A 176 -5.00 -14.99 -9.06
N LYS A 177 -4.67 -16.01 -9.84
CA LYS A 177 -4.17 -17.29 -9.34
C LYS A 177 -2.77 -17.50 -9.89
N PHE A 178 -1.80 -17.72 -9.00
CA PHE A 178 -0.45 -18.11 -9.39
C PHE A 178 0.09 -19.10 -8.38
N LYS A 179 0.38 -20.32 -8.85
CA LYS A 179 0.63 -21.50 -7.99
C LYS A 179 -0.51 -21.66 -6.96
N GLN A 180 -0.14 -21.68 -5.68
CA GLN A 180 -1.06 -21.82 -4.54
C GLN A 180 -1.51 -20.49 -3.95
N MET A 181 -1.10 -19.36 -4.54
CA MET A 181 -1.46 -18.02 -4.09
C MET A 181 -2.68 -17.50 -4.86
N TYR A 182 -3.54 -16.81 -4.13
CA TYR A 182 -4.75 -16.19 -4.64
C TYR A 182 -4.86 -14.75 -4.16
N ALA A 183 -5.26 -13.86 -5.07
CA ALA A 183 -5.67 -12.49 -4.76
C ALA A 183 -6.96 -12.18 -5.51
N SER A 184 -7.74 -11.28 -4.94
CA SER A 184 -8.91 -10.71 -5.60
C SER A 184 -8.88 -9.20 -5.43
N PHE A 185 -9.16 -8.49 -6.50
CA PHE A 185 -9.20 -7.03 -6.55
C PHE A 185 -10.34 -6.58 -7.46
N GLU A 186 -10.78 -5.35 -7.27
CA GLU A 186 -11.96 -4.79 -7.96
C GLU A 186 -11.53 -3.66 -8.89
N ILE A 187 -12.18 -3.57 -10.05
CA ILE A 187 -12.00 -2.46 -11.01
C ILE A 187 -13.37 -1.88 -11.34
N THR A 188 -13.46 -0.55 -11.31
CA THR A 188 -14.67 0.19 -11.68
C THR A 188 -14.48 0.87 -13.04
N ASN A 189 -15.43 0.67 -13.95
CA ASN A 189 -15.56 1.38 -15.21
C ASN A 189 -16.87 2.16 -15.22
N ILE A 190 -16.83 3.45 -15.56
CA ILE A 190 -17.96 4.37 -15.49
C ILE A 190 -18.32 4.75 -16.91
N TYR A 191 -19.61 4.87 -17.23
CA TYR A 191 -20.13 5.23 -18.56
C TYR A 191 -21.16 6.35 -18.44
N ASN A 192 -21.18 7.26 -19.42
CA ASN A 192 -22.27 8.22 -19.61
C ASN A 192 -23.16 7.75 -20.76
N VAL A 193 -24.37 7.30 -20.47
CA VAL A 193 -25.31 6.74 -21.46
C VAL A 193 -26.37 7.76 -21.81
N THR A 194 -26.55 8.09 -23.09
CA THR A 194 -27.43 9.18 -23.50
C THR A 194 -28.02 8.99 -24.90
N GLU A 195 -29.17 9.62 -25.12
CA GLU A 195 -29.81 9.72 -26.45
C GLU A 195 -29.07 10.71 -27.36
N ASN A 196 -28.32 11.66 -26.80
CA ASN A 196 -27.63 12.71 -27.56
C ASN A 196 -26.18 12.90 -27.06
N VAL A 197 -25.27 12.13 -27.63
CA VAL A 197 -23.85 12.08 -27.21
C VAL A 197 -23.16 13.43 -27.40
N ASP A 198 -23.33 14.07 -28.55
CA ASP A 198 -22.60 15.30 -28.89
C ASP A 198 -22.98 16.45 -27.95
N THR A 199 -24.27 16.56 -27.63
CA THR A 199 -24.78 17.59 -26.73
C THR A 199 -24.36 17.34 -25.29
N LEU A 200 -24.45 16.09 -24.79
CA LEU A 200 -24.02 15.78 -23.43
C LEU A 200 -22.51 16.00 -23.25
N ARG A 201 -21.71 15.70 -24.29
CA ARG A 201 -20.28 16.00 -24.31
C ARG A 201 -20.02 17.51 -24.25
N ALA A 202 -20.75 18.31 -25.03
CA ALA A 202 -20.62 19.76 -24.97
C ALA A 202 -20.94 20.33 -23.57
N PHE A 203 -21.96 19.79 -22.88
CA PHE A 203 -22.23 20.16 -21.48
C PHE A 203 -21.09 19.74 -20.54
N SER A 204 -20.53 18.55 -20.75
CA SER A 204 -19.37 18.06 -20.00
C SER A 204 -18.18 18.98 -20.16
N ASP A 205 -17.84 19.38 -21.38
CA ASP A 205 -16.68 20.23 -21.66
C ASP A 205 -16.82 21.57 -20.95
N LYS A 206 -18.01 22.20 -21.01
CA LYS A 206 -18.29 23.45 -20.26
C LYS A 206 -18.26 23.26 -18.74
N ALA A 207 -18.73 22.12 -18.23
CA ALA A 207 -18.64 21.79 -16.81
C ALA A 207 -17.19 21.58 -16.35
N VAL A 208 -16.36 20.94 -17.17
CA VAL A 208 -14.92 20.75 -16.93
C VAL A 208 -14.20 22.09 -16.88
N VAL A 209 -14.44 22.98 -17.87
CA VAL A 209 -13.87 24.34 -17.88
C VAL A 209 -14.23 25.08 -16.60
N PHE A 210 -15.52 25.11 -16.23
CA PHE A 210 -15.96 25.74 -14.99
C PHE A 210 -15.27 25.15 -13.76
N LEU A 211 -15.17 23.82 -13.65
CA LEU A 211 -14.50 23.19 -12.52
C LEU A 211 -13.03 23.59 -12.44
N ILE A 212 -12.29 23.46 -13.54
CA ILE A 212 -10.87 23.81 -13.61
C ILE A 212 -10.67 25.26 -13.15
N GLU A 213 -11.47 26.20 -13.64
CA GLU A 213 -11.38 27.61 -13.25
C GLU A 213 -11.54 27.83 -11.73
N ASN A 214 -12.35 27.01 -11.05
CA ASN A 214 -12.68 27.17 -9.63
C ASN A 214 -11.85 26.27 -8.69
N ILE A 215 -11.13 25.27 -9.22
CA ILE A 215 -10.28 24.36 -8.44
C ILE A 215 -8.79 24.51 -8.73
N LYS A 216 -8.39 25.22 -9.79
CA LYS A 216 -6.99 25.37 -10.18
C LYS A 216 -6.12 25.92 -9.04
N ASP A 217 -6.60 26.94 -8.31
CA ASP A 217 -5.81 27.59 -7.26
C ASP A 217 -5.50 26.61 -6.11
N TYR A 218 -6.46 25.74 -5.77
CA TYR A 218 -6.26 24.67 -4.79
C TYR A 218 -5.12 23.73 -5.20
N PHE A 219 -5.06 23.35 -6.48
CA PHE A 219 -4.02 22.43 -6.94
C PHE A 219 -2.70 23.11 -7.28
N LEU A 220 -2.70 24.40 -7.64
CA LEU A 220 -1.48 25.19 -7.81
C LEU A 220 -0.72 25.33 -6.49
N GLU A 221 -1.42 25.47 -5.36
CA GLU A 221 -0.81 25.40 -4.02
C GLU A 221 -0.19 24.02 -3.71
N LEU A 222 -0.51 23.01 -4.51
CA LEU A 222 -0.02 21.63 -4.38
C LEU A 222 0.90 21.21 -5.54
N GLU A 223 1.33 22.13 -6.40
CA GLU A 223 2.16 21.81 -7.57
C GLU A 223 3.49 21.17 -7.14
N THR A 224 4.13 21.71 -6.11
CA THR A 224 5.34 21.15 -5.49
C THR A 224 5.24 21.24 -3.98
N VAL A 225 5.28 20.09 -3.31
CA VAL A 225 4.93 20.01 -1.89
C VAL A 225 5.95 19.20 -1.10
N ASP A 226 6.41 19.74 0.04
CA ASP A 226 7.09 18.95 1.06
C ASP A 226 6.06 18.21 1.91
N LEU A 227 6.12 16.87 1.87
CA LEU A 227 5.26 15.94 2.62
C LEU A 227 5.25 16.24 4.12
N SER A 228 6.37 16.71 4.67
CA SER A 228 6.56 16.91 6.11
C SER A 228 5.97 18.22 6.64
N GLU A 229 5.80 19.22 5.77
CA GLU A 229 5.36 20.56 6.13
C GLU A 229 3.91 20.83 5.72
N ASN A 230 3.46 20.22 4.62
CA ASN A 230 2.12 20.46 4.10
C ASN A 230 1.05 19.82 5.00
N LYS A 231 0.08 20.63 5.43
CA LYS A 231 -0.97 20.19 6.37
C LYS A 231 -1.81 19.01 5.87
N ILE A 232 -2.01 18.90 4.56
CA ILE A 232 -2.76 17.80 3.96
C ILE A 232 -1.97 16.51 4.12
N PHE A 233 -0.70 16.50 3.72
CA PHE A 233 0.10 15.28 3.65
C PHE A 233 0.94 14.96 4.90
N LYS A 234 1.08 15.91 5.83
CA LYS A 234 1.83 15.73 7.07
C LYS A 234 1.45 14.47 7.87
N PRO A 235 0.18 14.04 7.96
CA PRO A 235 -0.16 12.78 8.61
C PRO A 235 0.51 11.55 7.97
N LEU A 236 0.75 11.55 6.65
CA LEU A 236 1.48 10.48 5.95
C LEU A 236 2.96 10.49 6.34
N TYR A 237 3.56 11.69 6.41
CA TYR A 237 4.92 11.84 6.90
C TYR A 237 5.08 11.32 8.33
N ASP A 238 4.17 11.74 9.22
CA ASP A 238 4.21 11.35 10.64
C ASP A 238 4.08 9.84 10.81
N GLN A 239 3.30 9.16 9.95
CA GLN A 239 3.11 7.70 9.93
C GLN A 239 4.18 6.93 9.14
N MET A 240 5.19 7.59 8.58
CA MET A 240 6.22 7.02 7.69
C MET A 240 5.65 6.32 6.46
N ILE A 241 4.60 6.89 5.86
CA ILE A 241 4.04 6.43 4.59
C ILE A 241 4.65 7.29 3.48
N TRP A 242 5.82 6.89 2.99
CA TRP A 242 6.62 7.68 2.03
C TRP A 242 6.79 7.01 0.67
N ASP A 243 6.63 5.69 0.61
CA ASP A 243 6.76 4.92 -0.63
C ASP A 243 5.41 4.81 -1.34
N PHE A 244 5.26 5.59 -2.40
CA PHE A 244 4.08 5.58 -3.28
C PHE A 244 4.35 4.88 -4.62
N SER A 245 5.48 4.16 -4.75
CA SER A 245 5.87 3.49 -5.99
C SER A 245 4.88 2.39 -6.39
N LYS A 246 4.30 1.68 -5.42
CA LYS A 246 3.35 0.57 -5.68
C LYS A 246 1.91 0.88 -5.28
N ASP A 247 1.72 1.61 -4.18
CA ASP A 247 0.39 1.86 -3.61
C ASP A 247 0.23 3.36 -3.28
N THR A 248 -0.80 3.97 -3.86
CA THR A 248 -1.16 5.38 -3.66
C THR A 248 -2.43 5.56 -2.84
N THR A 249 -2.97 4.49 -2.24
CA THR A 249 -4.29 4.49 -1.60
C THR A 249 -4.40 5.52 -0.49
N GLU A 250 -3.45 5.54 0.45
CA GLU A 250 -3.43 6.47 1.59
C GLU A 250 -3.24 7.93 1.11
N LEU A 251 -2.34 8.15 0.13
CA LEU A 251 -2.12 9.47 -0.48
C LEU A 251 -3.39 10.02 -1.14
N ASN A 252 -4.04 9.19 -1.94
CA ASN A 252 -5.28 9.51 -2.62
C ASN A 252 -6.43 9.74 -1.64
N GLY A 253 -6.51 8.96 -0.56
CA GLY A 253 -7.53 9.12 0.49
C GLY A 253 -7.42 10.46 1.21
N VAL A 254 -6.21 10.84 1.61
CA VAL A 254 -5.94 12.13 2.27
C VAL A 254 -6.28 13.31 1.35
N LEU A 255 -5.85 13.26 0.08
CA LEU A 255 -6.15 14.32 -0.88
C LEU A 255 -7.65 14.42 -1.19
N LYS A 256 -8.35 13.28 -1.38
CA LYS A 256 -9.80 13.25 -1.59
C LYS A 256 -10.55 13.93 -0.46
N ASN A 257 -10.17 13.70 0.79
CA ASN A 257 -10.81 14.32 1.94
C ASN A 257 -10.60 15.84 1.94
N SER A 258 -9.35 16.30 1.77
CA SER A 258 -9.05 17.73 1.69
C SER A 258 -9.78 18.42 0.52
N PHE A 259 -9.84 17.76 -0.65
CA PHE A 259 -10.47 18.33 -1.83
C PHE A 259 -12.01 18.45 -1.68
N LYS A 260 -12.65 17.47 -1.02
CA LYS A 260 -14.07 17.54 -0.67
C LYS A 260 -14.38 18.73 0.25
N GLU A 261 -13.54 18.93 1.27
CA GLU A 261 -13.66 20.06 2.19
C GLU A 261 -13.48 21.40 1.45
N TYR A 262 -12.52 21.47 0.53
CA TYR A 262 -12.33 22.62 -0.34
C TYR A 262 -13.59 22.91 -1.16
N ILE A 263 -14.12 21.94 -1.91
CA ILE A 263 -15.35 22.13 -2.71
C ILE A 263 -16.53 22.58 -1.82
N ALA A 264 -16.72 21.95 -0.66
CA ALA A 264 -17.81 22.31 0.24
C ALA A 264 -17.70 23.74 0.80
N SER A 265 -16.49 24.28 0.89
CA SER A 265 -16.22 25.63 1.40
C SER A 265 -16.48 26.77 0.40
N LYS A 266 -16.55 26.46 -0.91
CA LYS A 266 -16.60 27.45 -1.99
C LYS A 266 -18.03 27.79 -2.41
N THR A 267 -18.32 29.07 -2.57
CA THR A 267 -19.68 29.55 -2.82
C THR A 267 -20.17 29.25 -4.24
N GLU A 268 -19.23 29.14 -5.17
CA GLU A 268 -19.41 28.85 -6.59
C GLU A 268 -20.03 27.46 -6.82
N PHE A 269 -19.82 26.53 -5.87
CA PHE A 269 -20.38 25.17 -5.91
C PHE A 269 -21.71 25.00 -5.16
N LYS A 270 -22.21 26.02 -4.44
CA LYS A 270 -23.37 25.90 -3.52
C LYS A 270 -24.66 25.37 -4.19
N ASN A 271 -24.85 25.66 -5.48
CA ASN A 271 -26.03 25.23 -6.25
C ASN A 271 -25.68 24.21 -7.34
N ILE A 272 -24.54 23.53 -7.21
CA ILE A 272 -24.08 22.51 -8.13
C ILE A 272 -24.09 21.18 -7.37
N SER A 273 -24.82 20.20 -7.89
CA SER A 273 -24.79 18.85 -7.31
C SER A 273 -23.48 18.18 -7.68
N ILE A 274 -22.52 18.18 -6.75
CA ILE A 274 -21.23 17.50 -6.91
C ILE A 274 -21.25 16.22 -6.09
N THR A 275 -21.00 15.09 -6.75
CA THR A 275 -20.82 13.78 -6.11
C THR A 275 -19.53 13.13 -6.60
N TYR A 276 -19.11 12.06 -5.94
CA TYR A 276 -17.77 11.49 -6.12
C TYR A 276 -17.84 10.02 -6.52
N ASN A 277 -17.05 9.64 -7.51
CA ASN A 277 -16.94 8.26 -7.98
C ASN A 277 -15.99 7.44 -7.12
N ASP A 278 -16.17 6.12 -7.14
CA ASP A 278 -15.26 5.14 -6.53
C ASP A 278 -14.06 4.86 -7.45
N THR A 279 -13.31 5.93 -7.77
CA THR A 279 -12.09 5.93 -8.59
C THR A 279 -11.05 6.83 -7.95
N ASP A 280 -9.78 6.70 -8.33
CA ASP A 280 -8.73 7.58 -7.82
C ASP A 280 -8.87 9.01 -8.34
N LEU A 281 -8.58 9.97 -7.46
CA LEU A 281 -8.46 11.39 -7.78
C LEU A 281 -7.08 11.67 -8.38
N ILE A 282 -6.07 10.90 -8.01
CA ILE A 282 -4.73 11.02 -8.56
C ILE A 282 -4.37 9.84 -9.43
N LYS A 283 -3.56 10.12 -10.45
CA LYS A 283 -2.95 9.11 -11.29
C LYS A 283 -1.46 9.37 -11.34
N LYS A 284 -0.69 8.35 -10.97
CA LYS A 284 0.77 8.41 -11.01
C LYS A 284 1.26 8.66 -12.44
N GLU A 285 2.06 9.70 -12.60
CA GLU A 285 2.73 10.06 -13.86
C GLU A 285 4.18 9.61 -13.86
N GLN A 286 4.88 9.86 -12.75
CA GLN A 286 6.27 9.48 -12.58
C GLN A 286 6.46 8.80 -11.23
N ASP A 287 7.20 7.69 -11.23
CA ASP A 287 7.64 7.04 -10.01
C ASP A 287 8.61 7.93 -9.25
N GLY A 288 8.49 7.92 -7.92
CA GLY A 288 9.46 8.55 -7.04
C GLY A 288 10.80 7.82 -7.03
N GLN A 289 11.80 8.49 -6.44
CA GLN A 289 13.11 7.90 -6.22
C GLN A 289 13.07 6.80 -5.14
N LEU A 290 12.13 6.90 -4.18
CA LEU A 290 11.92 5.90 -3.14
C LEU A 290 11.03 4.75 -3.64
N THR A 291 11.48 3.51 -3.43
CA THR A 291 10.77 2.29 -3.83
C THR A 291 10.93 1.19 -2.78
N ALA A 292 10.17 0.12 -2.93
CA ALA A 292 10.29 -1.06 -2.08
C ALA A 292 11.71 -1.66 -2.04
N ASP A 293 12.49 -1.49 -3.12
CA ASP A 293 13.79 -2.14 -3.31
C ASP A 293 14.95 -1.34 -2.69
N ASN A 294 14.78 -0.03 -2.48
CA ASN A 294 15.81 0.85 -1.92
C ASN A 294 15.43 1.48 -0.58
N LYS A 295 14.20 1.29 -0.09
CA LYS A 295 13.79 1.83 1.22
C LYS A 295 14.29 1.03 2.42
N GLY A 296 14.82 -0.18 2.23
CA GLY A 296 15.22 -1.07 3.33
C GLY A 296 16.05 -2.27 2.88
N PHE A 297 16.43 -3.11 3.85
CA PHE A 297 17.12 -4.38 3.57
C PHE A 297 16.34 -5.56 4.12
N ASN A 298 15.93 -6.43 3.20
CA ASN A 298 15.35 -7.72 3.52
C ASN A 298 16.46 -8.77 3.55
N GLY A 299 16.70 -9.34 4.73
CA GLY A 299 17.71 -10.38 4.96
C GLY A 299 17.46 -11.68 4.20
N LEU A 300 16.40 -11.76 3.39
CA LEU A 300 16.10 -12.87 2.47
C LEU A 300 16.41 -12.55 0.99
N SER A 301 16.82 -11.32 0.69
CA SER A 301 17.17 -10.91 -0.67
C SER A 301 18.55 -11.42 -1.07
N LYS A 302 18.68 -11.91 -2.31
CA LYS A 302 19.97 -12.32 -2.90
C LYS A 302 20.83 -11.14 -3.38
N THR A 303 20.30 -9.92 -3.35
CA THR A 303 20.94 -8.75 -3.99
C THR A 303 22.01 -8.08 -3.13
N LYS A 304 22.00 -8.29 -1.81
CA LYS A 304 22.97 -7.71 -0.89
C LYS A 304 23.49 -8.80 0.06
N LYS A 305 24.79 -8.77 0.34
CA LYS A 305 25.43 -9.77 1.22
C LYS A 305 24.97 -9.58 2.67
N ALA A 306 24.28 -10.56 3.23
CA ALA A 306 23.69 -10.45 4.56
C ALA A 306 24.74 -10.18 5.65
N ARG A 307 25.95 -10.75 5.48
CA ARG A 307 27.09 -10.50 6.37
C ARG A 307 27.54 -9.04 6.35
N ASP A 308 27.62 -8.42 5.17
CA ASP A 308 28.05 -7.03 5.00
C ASP A 308 27.04 -6.04 5.59
N LEU A 309 25.80 -6.48 5.75
CA LEU A 309 24.72 -5.70 6.34
C LEU A 309 24.36 -6.13 7.77
N SER A 310 25.16 -7.00 8.39
CA SER A 310 24.93 -7.45 9.75
C SER A 310 25.09 -6.33 10.78
N LEU A 311 24.50 -6.53 11.96
CA LEU A 311 24.56 -5.60 13.09
C LEU A 311 26.01 -5.23 13.47
N ALA A 312 26.93 -6.20 13.37
CA ALA A 312 28.35 -6.05 13.67
C ALA A 312 29.00 -4.88 12.90
N ASN A 313 28.57 -4.61 11.67
CA ASN A 313 29.29 -3.69 10.80
C ASN A 313 29.05 -2.22 11.13
N TRP A 314 28.02 -1.91 11.92
CA TRP A 314 27.71 -0.53 12.30
C TRP A 314 27.65 -0.30 13.80
N VAL A 315 27.44 -1.33 14.63
CA VAL A 315 27.38 -1.14 16.09
C VAL A 315 28.69 -0.56 16.63
N ASP A 316 29.83 -1.13 16.25
CA ASP A 316 31.13 -0.56 16.59
C ASP A 316 32.09 -0.66 15.38
N PRO A 317 32.10 0.33 14.47
CA PRO A 317 32.91 0.27 13.26
C PRO A 317 34.41 0.41 13.53
N ASN A 318 34.79 0.91 14.72
CA ASN A 318 36.17 1.22 15.07
C ASN A 318 36.88 0.11 15.87
N THR A 319 36.15 -0.94 16.29
CA THR A 319 36.76 -2.13 16.88
C THR A 319 37.80 -2.73 15.92
N SER A 320 39.02 -2.96 16.39
CA SER A 320 40.11 -3.45 15.54
C SER A 320 39.76 -4.81 14.90
N LYS A 321 40.30 -5.10 13.72
CA LYS A 321 40.17 -6.44 13.08
C LYS A 321 40.68 -7.59 13.98
N ASN A 322 41.45 -7.27 15.02
CA ASN A 322 42.04 -8.22 15.96
C ASN A 322 41.16 -8.46 17.21
N ASP A 323 40.11 -7.68 17.41
CA ASP A 323 39.07 -7.99 18.38
C ASP A 323 37.83 -8.46 17.61
N PRO A 324 37.59 -9.78 17.54
CA PRO A 324 36.45 -10.30 16.83
C PRO A 324 35.15 -10.01 17.56
N TRP A 325 35.14 -9.40 18.75
CA TRP A 325 33.94 -9.22 19.56
C TRP A 325 33.51 -7.75 19.62
N LYS A 326 32.34 -7.44 19.08
CA LYS A 326 31.73 -6.10 19.20
C LYS A 326 30.67 -6.11 20.27
N ARG A 327 30.69 -5.09 21.14
CA ARG A 327 29.71 -4.88 22.20
C ARG A 327 28.55 -4.05 21.68
N LEU A 328 27.32 -4.44 22.02
CA LEU A 328 26.12 -3.70 21.61
C LEU A 328 26.10 -2.26 22.14
N SER A 329 26.69 -2.02 23.32
CA SER A 329 26.94 -0.70 23.90
C SER A 329 27.76 0.26 23.04
N GLY A 330 28.50 -0.25 22.05
CA GLY A 330 29.20 0.58 21.06
C GLY A 330 28.25 1.30 20.09
N ALA A 331 26.98 0.86 19.99
CA ALA A 331 26.01 1.42 19.06
C ALA A 331 25.76 2.92 19.33
N THR A 332 25.96 3.73 18.30
CA THR A 332 25.63 5.15 18.31
C THR A 332 24.58 5.47 17.25
N VAL A 333 23.83 6.55 17.48
CA VAL A 333 22.80 7.03 16.54
C VAL A 333 23.44 7.39 15.20
N GLU A 334 24.59 8.06 15.24
CA GLU A 334 25.36 8.43 14.05
C GLU A 334 25.80 7.20 13.25
N ASN A 335 26.32 6.16 13.91
CA ASN A 335 26.73 4.94 13.21
C ASN A 335 25.54 4.28 12.51
N PHE A 336 24.39 4.17 13.19
CA PHE A 336 23.18 3.61 12.60
C PHE A 336 22.73 4.41 11.38
N VAL A 337 22.58 5.74 11.52
CA VAL A 337 22.09 6.60 10.45
C VAL A 337 23.03 6.58 9.23
N ASN A 338 24.34 6.70 9.47
CA ASN A 338 25.35 6.66 8.40
C ASN A 338 25.35 5.29 7.72
N PHE A 339 25.29 4.20 8.47
CA PHE A 339 25.19 2.85 7.90
C PHE A 339 23.92 2.69 7.06
N TYR A 340 22.77 3.13 7.58
CA TYR A 340 21.50 3.03 6.88
C TYR A 340 21.55 3.78 5.54
N LYS A 341 21.99 5.05 5.57
CA LYS A 341 22.10 5.89 4.39
C LYS A 341 23.16 5.44 3.39
N THR A 342 24.20 4.70 3.80
CA THR A 342 25.29 4.33 2.87
C THR A 342 25.23 2.88 2.39
N LYS A 343 24.54 2.00 3.11
CA LYS A 343 24.50 0.55 2.83
C LYS A 343 23.08 0.01 2.61
N ILE A 344 22.07 0.60 3.25
CA ILE A 344 20.71 0.09 3.25
C ILE A 344 19.84 0.87 2.26
N GLY A 345 19.57 2.15 2.53
CA GLY A 345 18.81 3.05 1.66
C GLY A 345 19.66 4.26 1.27
N ASP A 346 20.48 4.07 0.25
CA ASP A 346 21.31 5.11 -0.38
C ASP A 346 20.52 6.26 -0.97
N VAL A 347 19.26 6.00 -1.35
CA VAL A 347 18.27 7.00 -1.71
C VAL A 347 18.09 8.10 -0.65
N PHE A 348 18.36 7.82 0.63
CA PHE A 348 18.27 8.81 1.71
C PHE A 348 19.56 9.61 1.95
N ASN A 349 20.63 9.31 1.20
CA ASN A 349 21.89 10.03 1.25
C ASN A 349 21.84 11.28 0.35
N ILE A 350 20.93 12.18 0.67
CA ILE A 350 20.78 13.49 0.02
C ILE A 350 21.22 14.60 0.96
N ASP A 351 21.58 15.75 0.40
CA ASP A 351 21.94 16.94 1.16
C ASP A 351 20.73 17.49 1.94
N LYS A 352 20.98 18.18 3.05
CA LYS A 352 19.93 18.70 3.94
C LYS A 352 19.04 19.75 3.29
N ASP A 353 19.55 20.43 2.28
CA ASP A 353 18.84 21.48 1.54
C ASP A 353 18.26 20.96 0.21
N ASP A 354 18.46 19.66 -0.09
CA ASP A 354 17.86 18.96 -1.20
C ASP A 354 16.59 18.21 -0.78
N ASN A 355 15.88 17.73 -1.79
CA ASN A 355 14.62 17.01 -1.64
C ASN A 355 14.68 15.64 -2.33
N LEU A 356 14.07 14.65 -1.69
CA LEU A 356 13.79 13.36 -2.29
C LEU A 356 12.42 13.41 -2.98
N ASN A 357 12.37 13.14 -4.28
CA ASN A 357 11.10 13.02 -5.00
C ASN A 357 10.41 11.70 -4.65
N LEU A 358 9.17 11.78 -4.17
CA LEU A 358 8.31 10.63 -3.81
C LEU A 358 7.32 10.26 -4.92
N GLY A 359 7.25 11.04 -5.98
CA GLY A 359 6.46 10.81 -7.17
C GLY A 359 5.77 12.07 -7.68
N THR A 360 5.31 11.99 -8.93
CA THR A 360 4.52 13.04 -9.58
C THR A 360 3.17 12.47 -9.99
N PHE A 361 2.10 13.20 -9.69
CA PHE A 361 0.72 12.71 -9.83
C PHE A 361 -0.17 13.71 -10.58
N LYS A 362 -0.88 13.22 -11.60
CA LYS A 362 -1.92 13.97 -12.31
C LYS A 362 -3.23 13.92 -11.54
N ILE A 363 -4.03 14.97 -11.68
CA ILE A 363 -5.38 15.01 -11.09
C ILE A 363 -6.41 14.53 -12.12
N ASN A 364 -7.11 13.46 -11.79
CA ASN A 364 -8.08 12.79 -12.63
C ASN A 364 -9.51 13.28 -12.34
N LEU A 365 -10.17 13.85 -13.35
CA LEU A 365 -11.53 14.35 -13.25
C LEU A 365 -12.59 13.24 -13.21
N ASN A 366 -12.23 11.98 -13.54
CA ASN A 366 -13.13 10.83 -13.41
C ASN A 366 -13.64 10.64 -11.97
N TYR A 367 -12.95 11.21 -10.99
CA TYR A 367 -13.40 11.23 -9.60
C TYR A 367 -14.68 12.05 -9.38
N LEU A 368 -14.97 13.05 -10.22
CA LEU A 368 -16.04 14.00 -10.03
C LEU A 368 -17.26 13.68 -10.90
N ASN A 369 -18.43 13.94 -10.33
CA ASN A 369 -19.67 14.05 -11.06
C ASN A 369 -20.32 15.41 -10.82
N VAL A 370 -20.91 15.97 -11.87
CA VAL A 370 -21.67 17.21 -11.80
C VAL A 370 -23.09 16.94 -12.29
N PHE A 371 -24.09 17.19 -11.44
CA PHE A 371 -25.49 16.86 -11.72
C PHE A 371 -25.68 15.40 -12.17
N GLY A 372 -24.89 14.48 -11.60
CA GLY A 372 -24.89 13.05 -11.93
C GLY A 372 -24.02 12.66 -13.13
N LEU A 373 -23.63 13.61 -13.99
CA LEU A 373 -22.74 13.36 -15.13
C LEU A 373 -21.31 13.08 -14.65
N GLY A 374 -20.76 11.92 -15.00
CA GLY A 374 -19.34 11.62 -14.74
C GLY A 374 -18.44 12.41 -15.67
N LEU A 375 -17.40 13.04 -15.12
CA LEU A 375 -16.47 13.86 -15.91
C LEU A 375 -15.27 13.05 -16.38
N SER A 376 -14.62 13.50 -17.45
CA SER A 376 -13.49 12.80 -18.05
C SER A 376 -12.27 13.69 -18.14
N GLY A 377 -11.08 13.07 -18.11
CA GLY A 377 -9.82 13.75 -18.39
C GLY A 377 -9.05 14.16 -17.14
N ASN A 378 -8.06 15.03 -17.32
CA ASN A 378 -7.24 15.55 -16.22
C ASN A 378 -7.50 17.04 -16.03
N VAL A 379 -7.19 17.56 -14.85
CA VAL A 379 -7.09 19.00 -14.63
C VAL A 379 -5.93 19.54 -15.48
N LYS A 380 -6.17 20.64 -16.18
CA LYS A 380 -5.20 21.32 -17.03
C LYS A 380 -4.72 22.62 -16.40
N ASP A 381 -3.47 22.97 -16.65
CA ASP A 381 -2.90 24.27 -16.30
C ASP A 381 -3.27 25.35 -17.34
N LYS A 382 -2.72 26.56 -17.19
CA LYS A 382 -2.94 27.69 -18.12
C LYS A 382 -2.34 27.48 -19.52
N ASN A 383 -1.45 26.51 -19.68
CA ASN A 383 -0.77 26.16 -20.93
C ASN A 383 -1.40 24.93 -21.61
N ASP A 384 -2.52 24.42 -21.10
CA ASP A 384 -3.20 23.18 -21.52
C ASP A 384 -2.40 21.89 -21.24
N GLU A 385 -1.42 21.98 -20.33
CA GLU A 385 -0.65 20.84 -19.83
C GLU A 385 -1.39 20.20 -18.64
N ASP A 386 -1.21 18.88 -18.44
CA ASP A 386 -1.79 18.22 -17.26
C ASP A 386 -1.20 18.84 -15.99
N LEU A 387 -2.06 19.34 -15.09
CA LEU A 387 -1.60 19.84 -13.81
C LEU A 387 -1.18 18.68 -12.91
N THR A 388 -0.02 18.82 -12.30
CA THR A 388 0.61 17.75 -11.52
C THR A 388 0.89 18.19 -10.08
N ILE A 389 0.93 17.21 -9.19
CA ILE A 389 1.38 17.33 -7.81
C ILE A 389 2.71 16.60 -7.73
N ALA A 390 3.81 17.34 -7.54
CA ALA A 390 5.12 16.78 -7.26
C ALA A 390 5.32 16.70 -5.74
N LEU A 391 5.37 15.47 -5.23
CA LEU A 391 5.52 15.22 -3.80
C LEU A 391 6.99 14.99 -3.46
N ASN A 392 7.50 15.78 -2.53
CA ASN A 392 8.89 15.77 -2.13
C ASN A 392 9.02 15.57 -0.62
N LEU A 393 10.20 15.14 -0.19
CA LEU A 393 10.54 15.06 1.22
C LEU A 393 11.93 15.66 1.43
N SER A 394 12.03 16.71 2.26
CA SER A 394 13.31 17.39 2.49
C SER A 394 14.33 16.52 3.21
N GLY A 395 15.61 16.75 2.91
CA GLY A 395 16.73 16.09 3.58
C GLY A 395 16.69 16.28 5.09
N LYS A 396 16.26 17.45 5.58
CA LYS A 396 16.04 17.73 7.02
C LYS A 396 14.97 16.83 7.64
N ALA A 397 13.85 16.61 6.95
CA ALA A 397 12.78 15.75 7.43
C ALA A 397 13.21 14.27 7.47
N ILE A 398 13.93 13.81 6.44
CA ILE A 398 14.55 12.48 6.39
C ILE A 398 15.52 12.29 7.56
N ASP A 399 16.43 13.24 7.77
CA ASP A 399 17.40 13.22 8.86
C ASP A 399 16.73 13.13 10.23
N LYS A 400 15.66 13.90 10.44
CA LYS A 400 14.91 13.88 11.70
C LYS A 400 14.38 12.47 11.99
N LYS A 401 13.66 11.87 11.05
CA LYS A 401 13.02 10.56 11.24
C LYS A 401 14.04 9.41 11.33
N LEU A 402 15.10 9.43 10.52
CA LEU A 402 16.19 8.44 10.64
C LEU A 402 16.94 8.58 11.97
N THR A 403 17.14 9.81 12.46
CA THR A 403 17.74 10.05 13.78
C THR A 403 16.85 9.54 14.91
N ASN A 404 15.54 9.77 14.84
CA ASN A 404 14.58 9.25 15.82
C ASN A 404 14.57 7.72 15.82
N TRP A 405 14.52 7.11 14.64
CA TRP A 405 14.63 5.65 14.53
C TRP A 405 15.97 5.13 15.08
N GLY A 406 17.08 5.79 14.76
CA GLY A 406 18.40 5.43 15.27
C GLY A 406 18.50 5.54 16.80
N LYS A 407 17.90 6.56 17.42
CA LYS A 407 17.80 6.68 18.89
C LYS A 407 17.04 5.48 19.47
N ILE A 408 15.91 5.10 18.87
CA ILE A 408 15.11 3.95 19.33
C ILE A 408 15.90 2.64 19.20
N VAL A 409 16.52 2.38 18.05
CA VAL A 409 17.29 1.16 17.81
C VAL A 409 18.48 1.07 18.77
N VAL A 410 19.23 2.15 18.95
CA VAL A 410 20.36 2.20 19.88
C VAL A 410 19.90 1.96 21.32
N GLN A 411 18.79 2.57 21.73
CA GLN A 411 18.25 2.37 23.08
C GLN A 411 17.74 0.95 23.28
N PHE A 412 17.12 0.35 22.27
CA PHE A 412 16.72 -1.06 22.25
C PHE A 412 17.92 -2.01 22.42
N LEU A 413 19.01 -1.75 21.70
CA LEU A 413 20.23 -2.55 21.82
C LEU A 413 20.87 -2.42 23.20
N LYS A 414 20.91 -1.20 23.77
CA LYS A 414 21.40 -0.97 25.14
C LYS A 414 20.54 -1.66 26.20
N TYR A 415 19.21 -1.59 26.08
CA TYR A 415 18.28 -2.33 26.93
C TYR A 415 18.57 -3.84 26.93
N SER A 416 18.98 -4.36 25.77
CA SER A 416 19.37 -5.76 25.56
C SER A 416 20.80 -6.08 26.01
N ASP A 417 21.65 -5.08 26.30
CA ASP A 417 23.09 -5.20 26.64
C ASP A 417 23.42 -4.93 28.12
N ASP A 418 22.45 -4.53 28.95
CA ASP A 418 22.67 -3.93 30.29
C ASP A 418 23.27 -4.85 31.38
N LEU A 419 24.06 -5.86 31.01
CA LEU A 419 24.88 -6.70 31.90
C LEU A 419 26.26 -6.94 31.25
N GLY A 420 27.02 -5.86 31.08
CA GLY A 420 28.34 -5.86 30.45
C GLY A 420 29.19 -7.10 30.80
N GLU A 421 29.41 -7.96 29.80
CA GLU A 421 30.56 -8.87 29.57
C GLU A 421 30.20 -10.02 28.59
N HIS A 422 28.91 -10.30 28.35
CA HIS A 422 28.47 -11.49 27.61
C HIS A 422 27.64 -11.25 26.34
N THR A 423 27.07 -10.06 26.11
CA THR A 423 26.43 -9.75 24.82
C THR A 423 27.49 -9.41 23.79
N ARG A 424 27.57 -10.21 22.74
CA ARG A 424 28.75 -10.29 21.88
C ARG A 424 28.31 -10.55 20.44
N VAL A 425 28.81 -9.74 19.51
CA VAL A 425 28.69 -10.00 18.08
C VAL A 425 30.06 -10.38 17.53
N ILE A 426 30.21 -11.56 16.92
CA ILE A 426 31.51 -12.05 16.43
C ILE A 426 31.74 -11.67 14.96
N VAL A 427 32.88 -11.06 14.65
CA VAL A 427 33.34 -10.67 13.30
C VAL A 427 33.51 -11.90 12.39
N SER A 428 33.77 -13.09 12.95
CA SER A 428 33.99 -14.33 12.20
C SER A 428 32.82 -15.33 12.21
N ASN A 429 31.96 -15.35 13.24
CA ASN A 429 30.77 -16.21 13.34
C ASN A 429 29.55 -15.38 13.77
N ILE A 430 28.54 -15.31 12.92
CA ILE A 430 27.63 -14.17 12.87
C ILE A 430 26.45 -14.36 13.85
N PHE A 431 26.71 -14.33 15.16
CA PHE A 431 25.68 -14.44 16.20
C PHE A 431 25.21 -13.06 16.68
N ASN A 432 23.90 -12.81 16.62
CA ASN A 432 23.28 -11.68 17.32
C ASN A 432 22.58 -12.21 18.59
N LEU A 433 23.26 -12.13 19.72
CA LEU A 433 22.69 -12.50 21.02
C LEU A 433 22.00 -11.29 21.66
N LEU A 434 20.73 -11.45 22.07
CA LEU A 434 20.01 -10.49 22.90
C LEU A 434 19.76 -11.08 24.30
N THR A 435 19.93 -10.28 25.35
CA THR A 435 19.61 -10.70 26.72
C THR A 435 18.28 -10.11 27.19
N VAL A 436 17.47 -10.91 27.89
CA VAL A 436 16.14 -10.50 28.38
C VAL A 436 15.90 -10.94 29.82
N SER A 437 14.87 -10.41 30.49
CA SER A 437 14.60 -10.81 31.87
C SER A 437 14.37 -12.34 31.99
N LYS A 438 14.74 -12.94 33.14
CA LYS A 438 14.51 -14.37 33.38
C LYS A 438 13.04 -14.77 33.23
N GLN A 439 12.12 -13.85 33.57
CA GLN A 439 10.68 -14.06 33.44
C GLN A 439 10.25 -14.07 31.98
N ASP A 440 10.71 -13.11 31.19
CA ASP A 440 10.40 -13.04 29.77
C ASP A 440 10.99 -14.22 29.02
N PHE A 441 12.23 -14.62 29.34
CA PHE A 441 12.86 -15.79 28.75
C PHE A 441 12.04 -17.07 28.99
N LYS A 442 11.54 -17.30 30.20
CA LYS A 442 10.64 -18.44 30.50
C LYS A 442 9.38 -18.41 29.62
N GLN A 443 8.78 -17.23 29.43
CA GLN A 443 7.62 -17.07 28.55
C GLN A 443 8.00 -17.31 27.08
N MET A 444 9.18 -16.89 26.65
CA MET A 444 9.68 -17.13 25.29
C MET A 444 9.87 -18.61 25.01
N VAL A 445 10.47 -19.39 25.93
CA VAL A 445 10.62 -20.84 25.77
C VAL A 445 9.27 -21.52 25.54
N ILE A 446 8.27 -21.16 26.34
CA ILE A 446 6.90 -21.70 26.20
C ILE A 446 6.27 -21.29 24.86
N LYS A 447 6.34 -20.00 24.51
CA LYS A 447 5.71 -19.50 23.28
C LYS A 447 6.43 -19.93 22.00
N ASN A 448 7.75 -20.15 22.06
CA ASN A 448 8.55 -20.64 20.95
C ASN A 448 8.01 -22.01 20.46
N GLN A 449 7.69 -22.92 21.39
CA GLN A 449 7.13 -24.24 21.03
C GLN A 449 5.77 -24.17 20.30
N LYS A 450 4.99 -23.10 20.52
CA LYS A 450 3.65 -22.95 19.93
C LYS A 450 3.62 -22.10 18.67
N ASN A 451 4.36 -21.00 18.68
CA ASN A 451 4.24 -19.92 17.70
C ASN A 451 5.61 -19.45 17.16
N GLY A 452 6.70 -20.13 17.51
CA GLY A 452 8.05 -19.88 17.03
C GLY A 452 8.58 -18.47 17.28
N LEU A 453 9.51 -18.06 16.40
CA LEU A 453 10.25 -16.80 16.45
C LEU A 453 9.35 -15.57 16.58
N LYS A 454 8.18 -15.54 15.92
CA LYS A 454 7.25 -14.40 15.98
C LYS A 454 6.77 -14.06 17.39
N SER A 455 6.50 -15.06 18.23
CA SER A 455 6.11 -14.78 19.61
C SER A 455 7.28 -14.38 20.49
N VAL A 456 8.49 -14.85 20.16
CA VAL A 456 9.72 -14.48 20.87
C VAL A 456 10.03 -13.01 20.63
N VAL A 457 10.10 -12.57 19.36
CA VAL A 457 10.34 -11.16 19.02
C VAL A 457 9.26 -10.25 19.58
N LYS A 458 8.00 -10.71 19.64
CA LYS A 458 6.91 -9.96 20.27
C LYS A 458 7.13 -9.72 21.77
N ILE A 459 7.59 -10.73 22.51
CA ILE A 459 7.88 -10.54 23.94
C ILE A 459 9.04 -9.54 24.10
N ILE A 460 10.09 -9.64 23.27
CA ILE A 460 11.24 -8.73 23.30
C ILE A 460 10.80 -7.26 23.10
N ILE A 461 10.05 -6.98 22.03
CA ILE A 461 9.63 -5.61 21.71
C ILE A 461 8.59 -5.07 22.69
N ASP A 462 7.64 -5.90 23.13
CA ASP A 462 6.66 -5.49 24.13
C ASP A 462 7.37 -5.18 25.47
N GLY A 463 8.40 -5.95 25.84
CA GLY A 463 9.23 -5.71 27.01
C GLY A 463 9.96 -4.36 26.95
N PHE A 464 10.63 -4.08 25.83
CA PHE A 464 11.30 -2.80 25.59
C PHE A 464 10.33 -1.62 25.60
N LYS A 465 9.21 -1.69 24.86
CA LYS A 465 8.25 -0.57 24.78
C LYS A 465 7.61 -0.21 26.12
N ASN A 466 7.56 -1.15 27.07
CA ASN A 466 7.04 -0.94 28.41
C ASN A 466 8.11 -0.56 29.44
N SER A 467 9.38 -0.50 29.04
CA SER A 467 10.49 -0.22 29.96
C SER A 467 10.70 1.28 30.17
N ASP A 468 11.37 1.65 31.26
CA ASP A 468 11.67 3.06 31.57
C ASP A 468 12.57 3.68 30.50
N GLU A 469 13.44 2.87 29.90
CA GLU A 469 14.37 3.26 28.83
C GLU A 469 13.66 3.72 27.55
N ALA A 470 12.39 3.36 27.34
CA ALA A 470 11.67 3.69 26.11
C ALA A 470 10.73 4.90 26.24
N LYS A 471 10.39 5.33 27.47
CA LYS A 471 9.25 6.23 27.75
C LYS A 471 9.31 7.59 27.03
N ASP A 472 10.50 8.11 26.75
CA ASP A 472 10.70 9.44 26.18
C ASP A 472 11.20 9.42 24.72
N LEU A 473 11.14 8.26 24.06
CA LEU A 473 11.59 8.14 22.67
C LEU A 473 10.51 8.67 21.71
N GLU A 474 10.82 9.74 20.98
CA GLU A 474 9.98 10.25 19.88
C GLU A 474 9.79 9.17 18.81
N ASP A 475 8.56 9.04 18.29
CA ASP A 475 8.17 8.06 17.27
C ASP A 475 8.27 6.57 17.69
N LEU A 476 8.32 6.26 18.99
CA LEU A 476 8.41 4.87 19.50
C LEU A 476 7.29 3.97 18.97
N GLU A 477 6.08 4.51 18.79
CA GLU A 477 4.93 3.77 18.26
C GLU A 477 5.15 3.23 16.85
N LEU A 478 6.00 3.89 16.05
CA LEU A 478 6.34 3.48 14.69
C LEU A 478 7.37 2.34 14.66
N PHE A 479 8.16 2.19 15.72
CA PHE A 479 9.20 1.17 15.81
C PHE A 479 8.62 -0.21 16.13
N ASN A 480 9.05 -1.25 15.42
CA ASN A 480 8.77 -2.64 15.79
C ASN A 480 9.96 -3.55 15.53
N LEU A 481 9.96 -4.69 16.21
CA LEU A 481 10.80 -5.85 15.92
C LEU A 481 9.90 -6.97 15.41
N ILE A 482 10.09 -7.39 14.17
CA ILE A 482 9.23 -8.39 13.55
C ILE A 482 10.05 -9.52 12.92
N THR A 483 9.37 -10.63 12.67
CA THR A 483 9.78 -11.60 11.65
C THR A 483 9.22 -11.18 10.30
N HIS A 484 9.89 -11.60 9.21
CA HIS A 484 9.38 -11.33 7.87
C HIS A 484 7.91 -11.79 7.73
N PRO A 485 6.95 -10.91 7.39
CA PRO A 485 5.50 -11.19 7.51
C PRO A 485 4.99 -12.39 6.71
N LEU A 486 5.70 -12.73 5.64
CA LEU A 486 5.30 -13.77 4.68
C LEU A 486 5.90 -15.16 4.96
N LEU A 487 6.70 -15.30 6.03
CA LEU A 487 7.35 -16.58 6.37
C LEU A 487 6.57 -17.36 7.44
N SER A 488 6.81 -18.68 7.47
CA SER A 488 6.46 -19.52 8.62
C SER A 488 7.21 -19.02 9.87
N ASN A 489 6.70 -19.37 11.06
CA ASN A 489 7.35 -19.00 12.32
C ASN A 489 8.23 -20.18 12.78
N PRO A 490 9.53 -20.22 12.45
CA PRO A 490 10.38 -21.34 12.83
C PRO A 490 10.50 -21.45 14.35
N ILE A 491 10.59 -22.68 14.83
CA ILE A 491 10.83 -23.00 16.23
C ILE A 491 12.34 -22.97 16.46
N GLY A 492 12.79 -22.13 17.38
CA GLY A 492 14.20 -22.12 17.79
C GLY A 492 14.53 -23.32 18.67
N HIS A 493 15.78 -23.78 18.65
CA HIS A 493 16.27 -24.85 19.51
C HIS A 493 17.14 -24.31 20.64
N SER A 494 17.35 -25.15 21.66
CA SER A 494 18.34 -24.87 22.69
C SER A 494 19.75 -25.20 22.19
N ARG A 495 20.73 -24.38 22.55
CA ARG A 495 22.14 -24.68 22.25
C ARG A 495 22.60 -25.93 23.01
N ARG A 496 23.30 -26.86 22.35
CA ARG A 496 23.73 -28.14 22.95
C ARG A 496 24.53 -27.99 24.25
N TYR A 497 25.38 -26.96 24.33
CA TYR A 497 26.28 -26.73 25.47
C TYR A 497 25.78 -25.62 26.41
N GLU A 498 24.73 -24.88 26.02
CA GLU A 498 24.15 -23.76 26.77
C GLU A 498 22.61 -23.86 26.65
N PRO A 499 21.96 -24.79 27.38
CA PRO A 499 20.54 -25.08 27.19
C PRO A 499 19.61 -23.90 27.53
N ASN A 500 20.15 -22.90 28.24
CA ASN A 500 19.48 -21.65 28.61
C ASN A 500 19.52 -20.58 27.50
N ILE A 501 19.88 -20.94 26.27
CA ILE A 501 19.84 -20.03 25.11
C ILE A 501 18.88 -20.59 24.07
N LEU A 502 18.00 -19.75 23.55
CA LEU A 502 17.20 -20.05 22.35
C LEU A 502 17.95 -19.55 21.12
N VAL A 503 18.09 -20.43 20.14
CA VAL A 503 18.91 -20.20 18.95
C VAL A 503 18.05 -20.38 17.69
N TRP A 504 18.23 -19.44 16.76
CA TRP A 504 17.86 -19.59 15.36
C TRP A 504 19.12 -19.46 14.53
N ASP A 505 19.53 -20.58 13.94
CA ASP A 505 20.77 -20.69 13.18
C ASP A 505 20.53 -21.50 11.88
N LYS A 506 21.61 -21.92 11.24
CA LYS A 506 21.63 -22.74 10.03
C LYS A 506 21.00 -24.15 10.17
N GLU A 507 20.83 -24.66 11.39
CA GLU A 507 20.20 -25.97 11.63
C GLU A 507 18.68 -25.91 11.42
N ILE A 508 18.10 -24.70 11.39
CA ILE A 508 16.69 -24.48 11.06
C ILE A 508 16.53 -24.43 9.54
N GLU A 509 15.85 -25.43 8.97
CA GLU A 509 15.62 -25.50 7.52
C GLU A 509 14.66 -24.43 7.00
N GLU A 510 13.70 -23.98 7.82
CA GLU A 510 12.80 -22.90 7.40
C GLU A 510 13.54 -21.57 7.31
N LYS A 511 13.31 -20.83 6.22
CA LYS A 511 13.80 -19.46 6.09
C LYS A 511 13.24 -18.59 7.21
N TRP A 512 14.04 -17.65 7.67
CA TRP A 512 13.63 -16.66 8.64
C TRP A 512 14.49 -15.41 8.57
N ALA A 513 13.93 -14.30 9.04
CA ALA A 513 14.63 -13.04 9.17
C ALA A 513 14.01 -12.23 10.31
N VAL A 514 14.86 -11.65 11.15
CA VAL A 514 14.48 -10.68 12.18
C VAL A 514 14.88 -9.30 11.70
N MET A 515 13.98 -8.34 11.85
CA MET A 515 14.15 -6.99 11.33
C MET A 515 13.59 -5.93 12.27
N PHE A 516 14.32 -4.81 12.31
CA PHE A 516 13.79 -3.55 12.78
C PHE A 516 12.91 -2.95 11.69
N THR A 517 11.74 -2.44 12.07
CA THR A 517 10.86 -1.70 11.17
C THR A 517 10.50 -0.36 11.77
N PHE A 518 10.25 0.63 10.92
CA PHE A 518 9.86 1.97 11.34
C PHE A 518 8.78 2.53 10.42
N GLY A 519 7.54 2.54 10.93
CA GLY A 519 6.35 3.07 10.26
C GLY A 519 5.08 2.30 10.60
N LYS A 520 3.95 2.77 10.07
CA LYS A 520 2.61 2.19 10.32
C LYS A 520 2.49 0.72 9.89
N SER A 521 3.20 0.32 8.83
CA SER A 521 3.22 -1.04 8.31
C SER A 521 4.57 -1.39 7.71
N PHE A 522 4.83 -2.69 7.55
CA PHE A 522 6.03 -3.18 6.86
C PHE A 522 6.09 -2.69 5.41
N ASP A 523 4.95 -2.69 4.71
CA ASP A 523 4.89 -2.33 3.30
C ASP A 523 5.01 -0.82 3.05
N ALA A 524 4.70 0.04 4.01
CA ALA A 524 4.81 1.50 3.86
C ALA A 524 6.11 2.06 4.47
N GLY A 525 6.58 1.48 5.57
CA GLY A 525 7.69 1.98 6.36
C GLY A 525 9.08 1.54 5.90
N LEU A 526 10.07 1.90 6.71
CA LEU A 526 11.46 1.50 6.56
C LEU A 526 11.74 0.20 7.29
N TYR A 527 12.74 -0.56 6.84
CA TYR A 527 13.08 -1.83 7.46
C TYR A 527 14.55 -2.20 7.29
N TYR A 528 15.09 -2.87 8.31
CA TYR A 528 16.46 -3.34 8.34
C TYR A 528 16.53 -4.72 9.01
N SER A 529 16.79 -5.74 8.20
CA SER A 529 17.05 -7.09 8.70
C SER A 529 18.48 -7.21 9.20
N PHE A 530 18.64 -7.50 10.50
CA PHE A 530 19.95 -7.64 11.12
C PHE A 530 20.33 -9.11 11.37
N ALA A 531 19.37 -10.04 11.28
CA ALA A 531 19.56 -11.48 11.36
C ALA A 531 18.65 -12.22 10.38
N SER A 532 19.17 -13.29 9.76
CA SER A 532 18.45 -14.05 8.75
C SER A 532 19.13 -15.36 8.40
N ASN A 533 18.32 -16.36 8.06
CA ASN A 533 18.75 -17.57 7.38
C ASN A 533 18.23 -17.59 5.93
N GLN A 534 19.15 -17.41 4.98
CA GLN A 534 18.91 -17.69 3.56
C GLN A 534 19.51 -19.06 3.23
N ASN A 535 18.94 -19.78 2.25
CA ASN A 535 19.52 -21.03 1.72
C ASN A 535 20.83 -20.81 0.92
N SER A 536 21.63 -19.80 1.27
CA SER A 536 22.94 -19.44 0.71
C SER A 536 23.97 -19.39 1.83
N ASP A 537 25.26 -19.48 1.48
CA ASP A 537 26.41 -19.53 2.42
C ASP A 537 26.59 -18.30 3.35
N GLU A 538 25.62 -17.38 3.37
CA GLU A 538 25.66 -16.11 4.10
C GLU A 538 24.52 -16.07 5.13
N ILE A 539 24.77 -16.61 6.32
CA ILE A 539 23.80 -16.76 7.42
C ILE A 539 24.16 -15.85 8.57
N VAL A 540 23.16 -15.21 9.19
CA VAL A 540 23.33 -14.39 10.39
C VAL A 540 22.39 -14.90 11.47
N ASP A 541 22.96 -15.60 12.46
CA ASP A 541 22.24 -16.27 13.54
C ASP A 541 21.61 -15.26 14.51
N PHE A 542 20.53 -15.69 15.15
CA PHE A 542 19.80 -14.93 16.16
C PHE A 542 19.68 -15.76 17.43
N GLU A 543 20.13 -15.22 18.55
CA GLU A 543 20.14 -15.89 19.84
C GLU A 543 19.47 -15.03 20.91
N VAL A 544 18.80 -15.68 21.86
CA VAL A 544 18.21 -15.02 23.02
C VAL A 544 18.58 -15.78 24.29
N SER A 545 19.02 -15.06 25.32
CA SER A 545 19.36 -15.63 26.63
C SER A 545 18.71 -14.86 27.80
N PRO A 546 18.51 -15.51 28.96
CA PRO A 546 18.08 -14.82 30.16
C PRO A 546 19.24 -14.04 30.80
N LYS A 547 18.95 -12.85 31.33
CA LYS A 547 19.87 -12.03 32.13
C LYS A 547 20.48 -12.85 33.28
N GLY A 548 21.80 -12.84 33.41
CA GLY A 548 22.53 -13.54 34.47
C GLY A 548 22.51 -15.08 34.34
N SER A 549 22.66 -15.59 33.13
CA SER A 549 23.05 -16.97 32.84
C SER A 549 24.58 -17.06 32.82
N ASP A 550 25.16 -17.57 33.91
CA ASP A 550 26.54 -18.07 33.94
C ASP A 550 26.62 -19.48 33.34
#